data_AF-A0A6I2KZW5-F1
#
_entry.id   AF-A0A6I2KZW5-F1
#
_cell.length_a   1.000
_cell.length_b   1.000
_cell.length_c   1.000
_cell.angle_alpha   90.00
_cell.angle_beta   90.00
_cell.angle_gamma   90.00
#
_symmetry.space_group_name_H-M   'P 1'
#
loop_
_entity.id
_entity.type
_entity.pdbx_description
1 polymer ?
#
loop_
_entity_poly.entity_id
_entity_poly.type
_entity_poly.pdbx_seq_one_letter_code
_entity_poly.pdbx_strand_id
1 'polypeptide(L)'
;MTKEQELLRSKRLALSLLAAAAAVFVVTSLLPRGFWIDGLRAISEAAMVGALADWFAVVALFRRVPIPFVARHTAIIPSNKNKIADNLAVFVEDKFLKPEALAAVILKTDPATNVAQWLKEPANRNYLAAHLAKLVPEILATADDARIQELLRDALHAAIGKLDMAPSLGTVIHSLTRDGRHQELLDDGMRALIGILNKPATRQMMAELIASWLKREHRAMEIMLPTEWISESGATMIANTLNNIMENVAADRDHKLRARFDEMVQRFVVRLQSDPAFIAKGDEFKRYLRDSDTFNRYTRELWSSVRDWIRTDIERPDSHLSTGVVQASAWLSEELLAHPDMRTSLNQHLAGMARTLAPAFSSFLTRHISDTVKAWEDKDMSHQIELNIGKDLQFIRVNGTLVGGMIGLLLYACSQLMEWMTIMLG
;
A
#
# COMPACT_ATOMS: atom_id res chain seq x y z
N MET A 1 10.21 21.59 -33.20
CA MET A 1 9.10 21.34 -34.16
C MET A 1 8.14 20.37 -33.52
N THR A 2 6.83 20.54 -33.71
CA THR A 2 5.85 19.56 -33.22
C THR A 2 5.83 18.32 -34.13
N LYS A 3 5.43 17.16 -33.60
CA LYS A 3 5.33 15.90 -34.39
C LYS A 3 4.44 16.07 -35.62
N GLU A 4 3.36 16.84 -35.50
CA GLU A 4 2.48 17.21 -36.61
C GLU A 4 3.21 17.95 -37.74
N GLN A 5 4.04 18.94 -37.39
CA GLN A 5 4.80 19.70 -38.38
C GLN A 5 5.82 18.83 -39.11
N GLU A 6 6.46 17.90 -38.40
CA GLU A 6 7.39 16.94 -39.02
C GLU A 6 6.68 15.99 -39.97
N LEU A 7 5.52 15.45 -39.56
CA LEU A 7 4.70 14.59 -40.41
C LEU A 7 4.23 15.33 -41.68
N LEU A 8 3.75 16.57 -41.54
CA LEU A 8 3.31 17.39 -42.68
C LEU A 8 4.45 17.67 -43.67
N ARG A 9 5.65 17.97 -43.18
CA ARG A 9 6.84 18.17 -44.03
C ARG A 9 7.21 16.90 -44.77
N SER A 10 7.25 15.76 -44.08
CA SER A 10 7.58 14.48 -44.70
C SER A 10 6.55 14.08 -45.77
N LYS A 11 5.25 14.25 -45.48
CA LYS A 11 4.17 14.06 -46.47
C LYS A 11 4.33 14.95 -47.69
N ARG A 12 4.69 16.23 -47.50
CA ARG A 12 4.94 17.17 -48.60
C ARG A 12 6.14 16.74 -49.45
N LEU A 13 7.24 16.31 -48.83
CA LEU A 13 8.43 15.83 -49.55
C LEU A 13 8.12 14.59 -50.40
N ALA A 14 7.46 13.59 -49.81
CA ALA A 14 7.08 12.38 -50.54
C ALA A 14 6.09 12.68 -51.67
N LEU A 15 5.16 13.63 -51.47
CA LEU A 15 4.24 14.07 -52.51
C LEU A 15 4.94 14.87 -53.62
N SER A 16 5.88 15.75 -53.28
CA SER A 16 6.62 16.53 -54.29
C SER A 16 7.50 15.64 -55.16
N LEU A 17 8.10 14.59 -54.61
CA LEU A 17 8.86 13.61 -55.39
C LEU A 17 7.97 12.82 -56.36
N LEU A 18 6.79 12.37 -55.90
CA LEU A 18 5.81 11.73 -56.79
C LEU A 18 5.37 12.70 -57.91
N ALA A 19 5.07 13.95 -57.56
CA ALA A 19 4.65 14.95 -58.53
C ALA A 19 5.76 15.26 -59.55
N ALA A 20 7.02 15.32 -59.11
CA ALA A 20 8.16 15.50 -60.00
C ALA A 20 8.34 14.30 -60.94
N ALA A 21 8.27 13.06 -60.43
CA ALA A 21 8.35 11.85 -61.26
C ALA A 21 7.22 11.81 -62.31
N ALA A 22 5.98 12.13 -61.91
CA ALA A 22 4.84 12.22 -62.82
C ALA A 22 5.02 13.32 -63.87
N ALA A 23 5.52 14.50 -63.49
CA ALA A 23 5.78 15.58 -64.44
C ALA A 23 6.84 15.20 -65.47
N VAL A 24 7.94 14.56 -65.04
CA VAL A 24 8.99 14.05 -65.94
C VAL A 24 8.41 12.99 -66.88
N PHE A 25 7.58 12.08 -66.39
CA PHE A 25 6.92 11.07 -67.22
C PHE A 25 6.00 11.69 -68.28
N VAL A 26 5.20 12.70 -67.91
CA VAL A 26 4.31 13.40 -68.87
C VAL A 26 5.12 14.16 -69.92
N VAL A 27 6.13 14.93 -69.50
CA VAL A 27 6.98 15.72 -70.43
C VAL A 27 7.72 14.80 -71.40
N THR A 28 8.34 13.73 -70.91
CA THR A 28 9.05 12.75 -71.76
C THR A 28 8.11 12.00 -72.69
N SER A 29 6.85 11.79 -72.31
CA SER A 29 5.85 11.15 -73.18
C SER A 29 5.35 12.05 -74.32
N LEU A 30 5.53 13.37 -74.21
CA LEU A 30 5.13 14.34 -75.25
C LEU A 30 6.29 14.75 -76.19
N LEU A 31 7.52 14.43 -75.82
CA LEU A 31 8.72 14.72 -76.61
C LEU A 31 8.95 13.66 -77.71
N PRO A 32 9.68 13.99 -78.79
CA PRO A 32 10.08 13.01 -79.80
C PRO A 32 10.91 11.87 -79.17
N ARG A 33 10.72 10.64 -79.67
CA ARG A 33 11.45 9.46 -79.18
C ARG A 33 12.95 9.59 -79.41
N GLY A 34 13.74 9.07 -78.48
CA GLY A 34 15.19 9.11 -78.52
C GLY A 34 15.80 8.43 -77.29
N PHE A 35 17.00 7.88 -77.44
CA PHE A 35 17.65 7.04 -76.43
C PHE A 35 17.64 7.62 -75.00
N TRP A 36 17.92 8.92 -74.85
CA TRP A 36 17.92 9.59 -73.54
C TRP A 36 16.51 9.88 -73.02
N ILE A 37 15.57 10.16 -73.91
CA ILE A 37 14.17 10.50 -73.57
C ILE A 37 13.44 9.22 -73.14
N ASP A 38 13.64 8.12 -73.84
CA ASP A 38 13.06 6.82 -73.51
C ASP A 38 13.64 6.25 -72.21
N GLY A 39 14.93 6.47 -71.94
CA GLY A 39 15.54 6.12 -70.65
C GLY A 39 14.96 6.94 -69.50
N LEU A 40 14.82 8.26 -69.65
CA LEU A 40 14.22 9.12 -68.63
C LEU A 40 12.73 8.80 -68.41
N ARG A 41 12.01 8.42 -69.47
CA ARG A 41 10.64 7.92 -69.40
C ARG A 41 10.54 6.63 -68.60
N ALA A 42 11.40 5.64 -68.86
CA ALA A 42 11.41 4.38 -68.11
C ALA A 42 11.74 4.57 -66.63
N ILE A 43 12.71 5.45 -66.31
CA ILE A 43 13.06 5.81 -64.92
C ILE A 43 11.87 6.47 -64.23
N SER A 44 11.26 7.48 -64.87
CA SER A 44 10.15 8.24 -64.27
C SER A 44 8.88 7.40 -64.13
N GLU A 45 8.60 6.50 -65.07
CA GLU A 45 7.51 5.53 -65.00
C GLU A 45 7.70 4.58 -63.81
N ALA A 46 8.87 3.95 -63.70
CA ALA A 46 9.15 3.02 -62.62
C ALA A 46 9.21 3.72 -61.24
N ALA A 47 9.77 4.93 -61.17
CA ALA A 47 9.77 5.76 -59.97
C ALA A 47 8.35 6.13 -59.55
N MET A 48 7.49 6.52 -60.49
CA MET A 48 6.09 6.87 -60.24
C MET A 48 5.29 5.65 -59.74
N VAL A 49 5.46 4.48 -60.37
CA VAL A 49 4.79 3.24 -59.95
C VAL A 49 5.23 2.82 -58.56
N GLY A 50 6.54 2.84 -58.25
CA GLY A 50 7.05 2.54 -56.91
C GLY A 50 6.50 3.48 -55.85
N ALA A 51 6.49 4.78 -56.14
CA ALA A 51 5.95 5.81 -55.25
C ALA A 51 4.43 5.68 -55.02
N LEU A 52 3.66 5.22 -56.01
CA LEU A 52 2.22 4.95 -55.91
C LEU A 52 1.93 3.68 -55.12
N ALA A 53 2.72 2.62 -55.32
CA ALA A 53 2.59 1.36 -54.58
C ALA A 53 2.81 1.59 -53.07
N ASP A 54 3.88 2.29 -52.71
CA ASP A 54 4.17 2.61 -51.32
C ASP A 54 3.16 3.61 -50.74
N TRP A 55 2.69 4.57 -51.54
CA TRP A 55 1.59 5.45 -51.12
C TRP A 55 0.34 4.63 -50.75
N PHE A 56 -0.03 3.66 -51.60
CA PHE A 56 -1.17 2.79 -51.34
C PHE A 56 -0.96 2.00 -50.04
N ALA A 57 0.20 1.37 -49.84
CA ALA A 57 0.50 0.60 -48.64
C ALA A 57 0.42 1.44 -47.35
N VAL A 58 1.02 2.62 -47.34
CA VAL A 58 1.02 3.51 -46.17
C VAL A 58 -0.37 4.05 -45.88
N VAL A 59 -1.13 4.49 -46.90
CA VAL A 59 -2.49 4.99 -46.70
C VAL A 59 -3.44 3.87 -46.27
N ALA A 60 -3.30 2.67 -46.84
CA ALA A 60 -4.09 1.49 -46.46
C ALA A 60 -3.86 1.07 -45.01
N LEU A 61 -2.75 1.43 -44.38
CA LEU A 61 -2.51 1.17 -42.97
C LEU A 61 -3.45 1.99 -42.07
N PHE A 62 -3.70 3.26 -42.41
CA PHE A 62 -4.41 4.23 -41.55
C PHE A 62 -5.82 4.59 -42.02
N ARG A 63 -6.12 4.51 -43.31
CA ARG A 63 -7.37 4.99 -43.89
C ARG A 63 -7.96 3.99 -44.87
N ARG A 64 -9.29 4.05 -45.03
CA ARG A 64 -10.00 3.26 -46.02
C ARG A 64 -9.77 3.84 -47.40
N VAL A 65 -9.24 3.03 -48.32
CA VAL A 65 -8.99 3.45 -49.71
C VAL A 65 -10.19 3.04 -50.58
N PRO A 66 -10.84 3.94 -51.33
CA PRO A 66 -12.09 3.66 -52.05
C PRO A 66 -11.86 2.92 -53.38
N ILE A 67 -11.16 1.79 -53.34
CA ILE A 67 -10.95 0.91 -54.50
C ILE A 67 -11.85 -0.33 -54.34
N PRO A 68 -12.80 -0.62 -55.26
CA PRO A 68 -13.89 -1.59 -55.08
C PRO A 68 -13.47 -3.00 -54.61
N PHE A 69 -12.27 -3.46 -54.95
CA PHE A 69 -11.75 -4.79 -54.57
C PHE A 69 -10.81 -4.76 -53.37
N VAL A 70 -10.05 -3.67 -53.17
CA VAL A 70 -9.01 -3.61 -52.13
C VAL A 70 -9.51 -2.92 -50.85
N ALA A 71 -10.61 -2.17 -50.92
CA ALA A 71 -11.18 -1.43 -49.80
C ALA A 71 -11.52 -2.29 -48.56
N ARG A 72 -11.72 -3.61 -48.73
CA ARG A 72 -12.02 -4.56 -47.63
C ARG A 72 -10.82 -4.82 -46.71
N HIS A 73 -9.59 -4.63 -47.19
CA HIS A 73 -8.35 -4.90 -46.43
C HIS A 73 -7.50 -3.63 -46.23
N THR A 74 -8.16 -2.48 -46.19
CA THR A 74 -7.54 -1.17 -45.88
C THR A 74 -8.01 -0.70 -44.50
N ALA A 75 -7.41 0.35 -43.96
CA ALA A 75 -7.53 0.74 -42.55
C ALA A 75 -7.12 -0.39 -41.58
N ILE A 76 -5.94 -0.99 -41.81
CA ILE A 76 -5.44 -2.14 -41.03
C ILE A 76 -5.31 -1.80 -39.53
N ILE A 77 -4.78 -0.64 -39.18
CA ILE A 77 -4.62 -0.22 -37.77
C ILE A 77 -5.99 -0.01 -37.11
N PRO A 78 -6.89 0.84 -37.65
CA PRO A 78 -8.26 0.97 -37.14
C PRO A 78 -8.99 -0.37 -36.97
N SER A 79 -8.97 -1.22 -38.00
CA SER A 79 -9.70 -2.49 -38.00
C SER A 79 -9.15 -3.54 -37.02
N ASN A 80 -7.88 -3.45 -36.65
CA ASN A 80 -7.25 -4.36 -35.69
C ASN A 80 -7.07 -3.74 -34.29
N LYS A 81 -7.71 -2.59 -33.98
CA LYS A 81 -7.61 -1.91 -32.69
C LYS A 81 -7.73 -2.86 -31.50
N ASN A 82 -8.77 -3.68 -31.47
CA ASN A 82 -9.03 -4.58 -30.34
C ASN A 82 -7.91 -5.62 -30.17
N LYS A 83 -7.37 -6.16 -31.27
CA LYS A 83 -6.23 -7.09 -31.21
C LYS A 83 -4.96 -6.40 -30.73
N ILE A 84 -4.72 -5.16 -31.16
CA ILE A 84 -3.59 -4.35 -30.71
C ILE A 84 -3.72 -4.09 -29.20
N ALA A 85 -4.91 -3.74 -28.73
CA ALA A 85 -5.20 -3.54 -27.31
C ALA A 85 -4.90 -4.78 -26.47
N ASP A 86 -5.40 -5.95 -26.89
CA ASP A 86 -5.18 -7.21 -26.18
C ASP A 86 -3.70 -7.62 -26.16
N ASN A 87 -3.02 -7.52 -27.30
CA ASN A 87 -1.59 -7.85 -27.39
C ASN A 87 -0.72 -6.89 -26.59
N LEU A 88 -1.05 -5.60 -26.57
CA LEU A 88 -0.34 -4.61 -25.76
C LEU A 88 -0.49 -4.92 -24.27
N ALA A 89 -1.71 -5.26 -23.84
CA ALA A 89 -1.98 -5.61 -22.46
C ALA A 89 -1.16 -6.85 -22.01
N VAL A 90 -1.17 -7.91 -22.82
CA VAL A 90 -0.36 -9.12 -22.58
C VAL A 90 1.13 -8.79 -22.55
N PHE A 91 1.60 -7.94 -23.47
CA PHE A 91 3.00 -7.52 -23.50
C PHE A 91 3.42 -6.78 -22.21
N VAL A 92 2.57 -5.87 -21.72
CA VAL A 92 2.84 -5.13 -20.49
C VAL A 92 2.91 -6.08 -19.28
N GLU A 93 1.96 -7.00 -19.18
CA GLU A 93 1.97 -8.06 -18.18
C GLU A 93 3.25 -8.89 -18.23
N ASP A 94 3.60 -9.40 -19.40
CA ASP A 94 4.70 -10.33 -19.56
C ASP A 94 6.09 -9.71 -19.33
N LYS A 95 6.23 -8.42 -19.62
CA LYS A 95 7.52 -7.72 -19.58
C LYS A 95 7.73 -6.87 -18.35
N PHE A 96 6.67 -6.29 -17.78
CA PHE A 96 6.79 -5.30 -16.72
C PHE A 96 6.12 -5.71 -15.40
N LEU A 97 5.11 -6.59 -15.44
CA LEU A 97 4.31 -6.92 -14.26
C LEU A 97 4.53 -8.34 -13.74
N LYS A 98 5.54 -9.05 -14.27
CA LYS A 98 5.93 -10.36 -13.72
C LYS A 98 6.33 -10.21 -12.25
N PRO A 99 5.88 -11.11 -11.36
CA PRO A 99 6.18 -11.05 -9.93
C PRO A 99 7.67 -10.85 -9.64
N GLU A 100 8.54 -11.59 -10.33
CA GLU A 100 9.98 -11.49 -10.14
C GLU A 100 10.62 -10.24 -10.74
N ALA A 101 10.05 -9.69 -11.82
CA ALA A 101 10.52 -8.43 -12.38
C ALA A 101 10.23 -7.28 -11.40
N LEU A 102 9.03 -7.23 -10.82
CA LEU A 102 8.65 -6.24 -9.82
C LEU A 102 9.48 -6.38 -8.54
N ALA A 103 9.67 -7.61 -8.05
CA ALA A 103 10.51 -7.88 -6.88
C ALA A 103 11.97 -7.45 -7.13
N ALA A 104 12.52 -7.75 -8.31
CA ALA A 104 13.88 -7.34 -8.67
C ALA A 104 14.03 -5.81 -8.74
N VAL A 105 13.02 -5.10 -9.24
CA VAL A 105 13.00 -3.63 -9.25
C VAL A 105 12.99 -3.08 -7.82
N ILE A 106 12.14 -3.60 -6.94
CA ILE A 106 12.09 -3.19 -5.51
C ILE A 106 13.45 -3.37 -4.83
N LEU A 107 14.06 -4.55 -5.00
CA LEU A 107 15.36 -4.84 -4.40
C LEU A 107 16.47 -3.94 -4.95
N LYS A 108 16.43 -3.62 -6.26
CA LYS A 108 17.40 -2.73 -6.91
C LYS A 108 17.25 -1.27 -6.50
N THR A 109 16.00 -0.80 -6.33
CA THR A 109 15.72 0.61 -6.04
C THR A 109 15.92 0.96 -4.56
N ASP A 110 15.92 -0.03 -3.67
CA ASP A 110 16.08 0.16 -2.22
C ASP A 110 15.12 1.23 -1.66
N PRO A 111 13.79 0.97 -1.70
CA PRO A 111 12.80 1.93 -1.22
C PRO A 111 12.97 2.25 0.25
N ALA A 112 13.43 1.31 1.09
CA ALA A 112 13.68 1.55 2.50
C ALA A 112 14.68 2.70 2.71
N THR A 113 15.81 2.71 1.97
CA THR A 113 16.77 3.82 2.04
C THR A 113 16.17 5.13 1.53
N ASN A 114 15.46 5.10 0.39
CA ASN A 114 14.86 6.33 -0.16
C ASN A 114 13.83 6.96 0.78
N VAL A 115 12.98 6.15 1.40
CA VAL A 115 12.01 6.60 2.40
C VAL A 115 12.72 7.14 3.64
N ALA A 116 13.74 6.43 4.13
CA ALA A 116 14.49 6.89 5.31
C ALA A 116 15.20 8.22 5.06
N GLN A 117 15.79 8.42 3.87
CA GLN A 117 16.42 9.68 3.47
C GLN A 117 15.39 10.80 3.30
N TRP A 118 14.24 10.51 2.67
CA TRP A 118 13.16 11.49 2.53
C TRP A 118 12.61 11.92 3.90
N LEU A 119 12.41 10.97 4.81
CA LEU A 119 12.02 11.22 6.19
C LEU A 119 13.11 11.87 7.04
N LYS A 120 14.33 12.10 6.55
CA LYS A 120 15.37 12.82 7.30
C LYS A 120 15.01 14.30 7.48
N GLU A 121 14.37 14.88 6.48
CA GLU A 121 14.00 16.30 6.48
C GLU A 121 12.73 16.56 7.32
N PRO A 122 12.75 17.51 8.28
CA PRO A 122 11.58 17.82 9.11
C PRO A 122 10.35 18.24 8.30
N ALA A 123 10.56 18.96 7.18
CA ALA A 123 9.48 19.38 6.28
C ALA A 123 8.70 18.18 5.71
N ASN A 124 9.38 17.09 5.38
CA ASN A 124 8.77 15.88 4.83
C ASN A 124 7.98 15.11 5.89
N ARG A 125 8.46 15.07 7.14
CA ARG A 125 7.73 14.49 8.28
C ARG A 125 6.42 15.24 8.54
N ASN A 126 6.49 16.57 8.54
CA ASN A 126 5.32 17.43 8.71
C ASN A 126 4.35 17.28 7.53
N TYR A 127 4.86 17.17 6.30
CA TYR A 127 4.04 16.87 5.13
C TYR A 127 3.32 15.52 5.27
N LEU A 128 4.03 14.47 5.68
CA LEU A 128 3.46 13.14 5.91
C LEU A 128 2.37 13.18 6.98
N ALA A 129 2.64 13.82 8.12
CA ALA A 129 1.66 13.97 9.19
C ALA A 129 0.41 14.73 8.72
N ALA A 130 0.59 15.85 8.02
CA ALA A 130 -0.52 16.64 7.47
C ALA A 130 -1.31 15.87 6.39
N HIS A 131 -0.67 14.99 5.62
CA HIS A 131 -1.34 14.18 4.62
C HIS A 131 -2.13 13.03 5.25
N LEU A 132 -1.54 12.32 6.22
CA LEU A 132 -2.23 11.28 6.99
C LEU A 132 -3.41 11.86 7.79
N ALA A 133 -3.25 13.05 8.36
CA ALA A 133 -4.31 13.81 9.02
C ALA A 133 -5.53 14.05 8.09
N LYS A 134 -5.34 14.17 6.77
CA LYS A 134 -6.46 14.32 5.83
C LYS A 134 -7.10 12.99 5.45
N LEU A 135 -6.31 11.93 5.32
CA LEU A 135 -6.78 10.60 4.90
C LEU A 135 -7.51 9.84 6.02
N VAL A 136 -7.01 9.93 7.25
CA VAL A 136 -7.55 9.17 8.40
C VAL A 136 -9.05 9.46 8.63
N PRO A 137 -9.53 10.72 8.60
CA PRO A 137 -10.96 11.00 8.70
C PRO A 137 -11.80 10.37 7.58
N GLU A 138 -11.32 10.34 6.34
CA GLU A 138 -12.04 9.72 5.21
C GLU A 138 -12.16 8.20 5.37
N ILE A 139 -11.08 7.57 5.84
CA ILE A 139 -11.07 6.13 6.15
C ILE A 139 -12.02 5.83 7.32
N LEU A 140 -11.96 6.65 8.38
CA LEU A 140 -12.84 6.50 9.54
C LEU A 140 -14.32 6.75 9.20
N ALA A 141 -14.61 7.67 8.29
CA ALA A 141 -15.97 7.91 7.79
C ALA A 141 -16.51 6.71 7.00
N THR A 142 -15.65 6.01 6.24
CA THR A 142 -16.02 4.77 5.55
C THR A 142 -16.22 3.62 6.55
N ALA A 143 -15.46 3.59 7.64
CA ALA A 143 -15.61 2.64 8.75
C ALA A 143 -16.87 2.89 9.62
N ASP A 144 -17.58 3.99 9.39
CA ASP A 144 -18.84 4.31 10.06
C ASP A 144 -20.05 3.58 9.46
N ASP A 145 -19.84 2.83 8.37
CA ASP A 145 -20.83 1.93 7.81
C ASP A 145 -21.23 0.89 8.88
N ALA A 146 -22.54 0.73 9.09
CA ALA A 146 -23.10 -0.26 10.01
C ALA A 146 -22.45 -1.64 9.80
N ARG A 147 -22.11 -1.99 8.55
CA ARG A 147 -21.43 -3.24 8.18
C ARG A 147 -20.05 -3.43 8.84
N ILE A 148 -19.27 -2.36 8.98
CA ILE A 148 -17.94 -2.43 9.62
C ILE A 148 -18.09 -2.62 11.12
N GLN A 149 -19.08 -1.96 11.73
CA GLN A 149 -19.41 -2.17 13.14
C GLN A 149 -19.87 -3.60 13.41
N GLU A 150 -20.67 -4.19 12.50
CA GLU A 150 -21.04 -5.60 12.56
C GLU A 150 -19.83 -6.51 12.42
N LEU A 151 -18.93 -6.24 11.46
CA LEU A 151 -17.70 -7.03 11.29
C LEU A 151 -16.78 -6.96 12.53
N LEU A 152 -16.61 -5.77 13.12
CA LEU A 152 -15.84 -5.57 14.35
C LEU A 152 -16.47 -6.32 15.53
N ARG A 153 -17.80 -6.24 15.66
CA ARG A 153 -18.56 -7.00 16.65
C ARG A 153 -18.34 -8.50 16.45
N ASP A 154 -18.51 -9.00 15.23
CA ASP A 154 -18.41 -10.42 14.92
C ASP A 154 -16.98 -10.93 15.10
N ALA A 155 -15.97 -10.13 14.75
CA ALA A 155 -14.56 -10.41 15.00
C ALA A 155 -14.26 -10.46 16.50
N LEU A 156 -14.79 -9.52 17.28
CA LEU A 156 -14.65 -9.49 18.74
C LEU A 156 -15.35 -10.71 19.38
N HIS A 157 -16.54 -11.06 18.91
CA HIS A 157 -17.27 -12.25 19.35
C HIS A 157 -16.51 -13.53 19.01
N ALA A 158 -15.92 -13.62 17.82
CA ALA A 158 -15.10 -14.75 17.40
C ALA A 158 -13.81 -14.84 18.23
N ALA A 159 -13.16 -13.72 18.53
CA ALA A 159 -11.98 -13.67 19.38
C ALA A 159 -12.30 -14.11 20.82
N ILE A 160 -13.34 -13.55 21.43
CA ILE A 160 -13.85 -13.95 22.76
C ILE A 160 -14.25 -15.42 22.74
N GLY A 161 -14.90 -15.89 21.66
CA GLY A 161 -15.33 -17.27 21.47
C GLY A 161 -14.18 -18.27 21.47
N LYS A 162 -13.02 -17.91 20.91
CA LYS A 162 -11.82 -18.76 20.86
C LYS A 162 -10.97 -18.73 22.14
N LEU A 163 -11.21 -17.77 23.04
CA LEU A 163 -10.46 -17.63 24.29
C LEU A 163 -11.09 -18.47 25.40
N ASP A 164 -10.30 -19.34 26.01
CA ASP A 164 -10.61 -19.94 27.31
C ASP A 164 -10.25 -18.92 28.39
N MET A 165 -11.23 -18.12 28.83
CA MET A 165 -11.01 -16.91 29.65
C MET A 165 -10.19 -17.18 30.91
N ALA A 166 -10.57 -18.18 31.71
CA ALA A 166 -9.88 -18.47 32.97
C ALA A 166 -8.46 -19.04 32.77
N PRO A 167 -8.24 -20.06 31.90
CA PRO A 167 -6.88 -20.51 31.57
C PRO A 167 -6.00 -19.43 30.96
N SER A 168 -6.54 -18.61 30.03
CA SER A 168 -5.78 -17.54 29.37
C SER A 168 -5.37 -16.44 30.35
N LEU A 169 -6.28 -16.00 31.22
CA LEU A 169 -5.92 -15.10 32.33
C LEU A 169 -4.86 -15.73 33.23
N GLY A 170 -5.00 -17.02 33.53
CA GLY A 170 -4.03 -17.78 34.30
C GLY A 170 -2.65 -17.74 33.66
N THR A 171 -2.53 -17.91 32.35
CA THR A 171 -1.26 -17.82 31.62
C THR A 171 -0.67 -16.41 31.65
N VAL A 172 -1.49 -15.37 31.50
CA VAL A 172 -1.03 -13.97 31.58
C VAL A 172 -0.53 -13.65 32.98
N ILE A 173 -1.32 -13.95 34.02
CA ILE A 173 -0.92 -13.73 35.42
C ILE A 173 0.31 -14.57 35.76
N HIS A 174 0.39 -15.82 35.30
CA HIS A 174 1.59 -16.65 35.46
C HIS A 174 2.82 -15.98 34.85
N SER A 175 2.71 -15.46 33.62
CA SER A 175 3.82 -14.76 32.95
C SER A 175 4.21 -13.47 33.66
N LEU A 176 3.25 -12.74 34.23
CA LEU A 176 3.49 -11.50 34.98
C LEU A 176 4.02 -11.75 36.40
N THR A 177 3.78 -12.93 36.96
CA THR A 177 4.24 -13.33 38.31
C THR A 177 5.54 -14.12 38.27
N ARG A 178 5.93 -14.64 37.10
CA ARG A 178 7.20 -15.32 36.84
C ARG A 178 8.38 -14.46 37.29
N ASP A 179 9.40 -15.12 37.84
CA ASP A 179 10.62 -14.50 38.37
C ASP A 179 10.36 -13.48 39.50
N GLY A 180 9.21 -13.58 40.20
CA GLY A 180 8.92 -12.77 41.38
C GLY A 180 8.47 -11.34 41.10
N ARG A 181 8.18 -10.96 39.84
CA ARG A 181 7.80 -9.58 39.47
C ARG A 181 6.56 -9.05 40.18
N HIS A 182 5.68 -9.95 40.64
CA HIS A 182 4.52 -9.59 41.46
C HIS A 182 4.90 -9.06 42.85
N GLN A 183 6.13 -9.29 43.31
CA GLN A 183 6.68 -8.69 44.54
C GLN A 183 7.00 -7.21 44.36
N GLU A 184 7.31 -6.75 43.14
CA GLU A 184 7.51 -5.32 42.84
C GLU A 184 6.17 -4.57 42.93
N LEU A 185 5.10 -5.17 42.41
CA LEU A 185 3.74 -4.64 42.59
C LEU A 185 3.31 -4.64 44.06
N LEU A 186 3.70 -5.66 44.83
CA LEU A 186 3.49 -5.68 46.28
C LEU A 186 4.26 -4.55 46.97
N ASP A 187 5.51 -4.27 46.56
CA ASP A 187 6.30 -3.15 47.09
C ASP A 187 5.61 -1.81 46.87
N ASP A 188 5.17 -1.55 45.64
CA ASP A 188 4.48 -0.30 45.29
C ASP A 188 3.14 -0.18 46.03
N GLY A 189 2.38 -1.27 46.12
CA GLY A 189 1.13 -1.32 46.87
C GLY A 189 1.33 -1.07 48.36
N MET A 190 2.35 -1.67 48.98
CA MET A 190 2.66 -1.44 50.38
C MET A 190 3.17 -0.04 50.64
N ARG A 191 4.01 0.54 49.76
CA ARG A 191 4.44 1.94 49.86
C ARG A 191 3.24 2.89 49.79
N ALA A 192 2.32 2.67 48.86
CA ALA A 192 1.09 3.45 48.76
C ALA A 192 0.22 3.31 50.02
N LEU A 193 0.06 2.09 50.54
CA LEU A 193 -0.74 1.82 51.73
C LEU A 193 -0.13 2.45 52.99
N ILE A 194 1.19 2.30 53.21
CA ILE A 194 1.92 2.97 54.29
C ILE A 194 1.78 4.49 54.16
N GLY A 195 1.88 5.03 52.94
CA GLY A 195 1.66 6.46 52.67
C GLY A 195 0.25 6.93 53.05
N ILE A 196 -0.78 6.11 52.83
CA ILE A 196 -2.17 6.40 53.23
C ILE A 196 -2.35 6.28 54.75
N LEU A 197 -1.78 5.24 55.38
CA LEU A 197 -1.84 4.99 56.82
C LEU A 197 -1.07 6.02 57.64
N ASN A 198 -0.03 6.63 57.07
CA ASN A 198 0.75 7.70 57.71
C ASN A 198 0.08 9.07 57.66
N LYS A 199 -1.04 9.23 56.94
CA LYS A 199 -1.79 10.50 56.93
C LYS A 199 -2.48 10.74 58.28
N PRO A 200 -2.46 11.97 58.83
CA PRO A 200 -3.06 12.28 60.12
C PRO A 200 -4.54 11.88 60.23
N ALA A 201 -5.33 12.16 59.18
CA ALA A 201 -6.75 11.84 59.14
C ALA A 201 -7.03 10.32 59.17
N THR A 202 -6.23 9.53 58.45
CA THR A 202 -6.36 8.06 58.45
C THR A 202 -6.00 7.48 59.81
N ARG A 203 -4.98 8.02 60.49
CA ARG A 203 -4.58 7.57 61.83
C ARG A 203 -5.68 7.83 62.87
N GLN A 204 -6.31 9.00 62.82
CA GLN A 204 -7.45 9.32 63.70
C GLN A 204 -8.64 8.39 63.44
N MET A 205 -9.01 8.20 62.18
CA MET A 205 -10.09 7.29 61.80
C MET A 205 -9.83 5.84 62.25
N MET A 206 -8.60 5.35 62.07
CA MET A 206 -8.20 4.02 62.54
C MET A 206 -8.26 3.93 64.06
N ALA A 207 -7.79 4.95 64.77
CA ALA A 207 -7.84 4.98 66.23
C ALA A 207 -9.29 4.94 66.76
N GLU A 208 -10.20 5.66 66.11
CA GLU A 208 -11.64 5.64 66.43
C GLU A 208 -12.30 4.29 66.12
N LEU A 209 -11.98 3.68 64.97
CA LEU A 209 -12.48 2.35 64.61
C LEU A 209 -11.98 1.27 65.57
N ILE A 210 -10.71 1.32 65.96
CA ILE A 210 -10.13 0.39 66.93
C ILE A 210 -10.75 0.60 68.31
N ALA A 211 -10.91 1.85 68.76
CA ALA A 211 -11.54 2.16 70.04
C ALA A 211 -13.02 1.72 70.08
N SER A 212 -13.76 1.92 68.99
CA SER A 212 -15.17 1.50 68.89
C SER A 212 -15.34 -0.01 68.79
N TRP A 213 -14.45 -0.71 68.08
CA TRP A 213 -14.41 -2.18 68.04
C TRP A 213 -14.09 -2.76 69.42
N LEU A 214 -13.08 -2.22 70.11
CA LEU A 214 -12.65 -2.70 71.43
C LEU A 214 -13.78 -2.56 72.48
N LYS A 215 -14.51 -1.44 72.43
CA LYS A 215 -15.70 -1.21 73.26
C LYS A 215 -16.85 -2.19 72.96
N ARG A 216 -16.97 -2.66 71.71
CA ARG A 216 -18.06 -3.56 71.28
C ARG A 216 -17.78 -5.02 71.64
N GLU A 217 -16.55 -5.49 71.40
CA GLU A 217 -16.20 -6.92 71.54
C GLU A 217 -15.82 -7.30 72.98
N HIS A 218 -15.20 -6.39 73.74
CA HIS A 218 -14.68 -6.66 75.08
C HIS A 218 -15.36 -5.83 76.17
N ARG A 219 -16.68 -5.94 76.28
CA ARG A 219 -17.48 -5.27 77.33
C ARG A 219 -17.09 -5.67 78.78
N ALA A 220 -16.40 -6.80 78.97
CA ALA A 220 -15.95 -7.30 80.27
C ALA A 220 -14.53 -6.84 80.68
N MET A 221 -13.69 -6.36 79.74
CA MET A 221 -12.34 -5.84 80.05
C MET A 221 -12.36 -4.44 80.68
N GLU A 222 -13.50 -3.76 80.61
CA GLU A 222 -13.75 -2.43 81.19
C GLU A 222 -13.60 -2.41 82.73
N ILE A 223 -13.65 -3.58 83.38
CA ILE A 223 -13.57 -3.72 84.85
C ILE A 223 -12.10 -3.89 85.33
N MET A 224 -11.17 -4.31 84.46
CA MET A 224 -9.80 -4.69 84.88
C MET A 224 -8.70 -3.78 84.31
N LEU A 225 -9.00 -2.94 83.31
CA LEU A 225 -8.03 -2.04 82.67
C LEU A 225 -8.45 -0.57 82.87
N PRO A 226 -7.51 0.34 83.22
CA PRO A 226 -7.81 1.76 83.35
C PRO A 226 -8.41 2.30 82.03
N THR A 227 -9.51 3.02 82.12
CA THR A 227 -10.26 3.58 80.97
C THR A 227 -9.40 4.47 80.08
N GLU A 228 -8.33 5.06 80.63
CA GLU A 228 -7.31 5.84 79.91
C GLU A 228 -6.43 5.01 78.95
N TRP A 229 -6.25 3.71 79.19
CA TRP A 229 -5.53 2.83 78.27
C TRP A 229 -6.38 2.45 77.04
N ILE A 230 -7.71 2.44 77.23
CA ILE A 230 -8.73 2.17 76.21
C ILE A 230 -9.03 3.44 75.37
N SER A 231 -8.73 4.63 75.88
CA SER A 231 -8.92 5.90 75.18
C SER A 231 -7.63 6.37 74.50
N GLU A 232 -7.65 6.44 73.16
CA GLU A 232 -6.65 7.08 72.28
C GLU A 232 -5.23 6.47 72.28
N SER A 233 -4.61 6.22 73.44
CA SER A 233 -3.25 5.65 73.56
C SER A 233 -3.16 4.20 73.08
N GLY A 234 -4.10 3.32 73.48
CA GLY A 234 -4.11 1.92 73.03
C GLY A 234 -4.39 1.78 71.52
N ALA A 235 -5.28 2.62 71.00
CA ALA A 235 -5.61 2.63 69.57
C ALA A 235 -4.44 3.16 68.73
N THR A 236 -3.74 4.18 69.23
CA THR A 236 -2.50 4.69 68.64
C THR A 236 -1.38 3.64 68.69
N MET A 237 -1.27 2.88 69.79
CA MET A 237 -0.29 1.79 69.91
C MET A 237 -0.55 0.67 68.90
N ILE A 238 -1.81 0.26 68.71
CA ILE A 238 -2.20 -0.74 67.70
C ILE A 238 -1.94 -0.23 66.29
N ALA A 239 -2.29 1.03 66.01
CA ALA A 239 -2.01 1.65 64.72
C ALA A 239 -0.50 1.72 64.44
N ASN A 240 0.32 2.10 65.42
CA ASN A 240 1.78 2.14 65.30
C ASN A 240 2.37 0.73 65.13
N THR A 241 1.83 -0.27 65.82
CA THR A 241 2.27 -1.66 65.70
C THR A 241 1.94 -2.21 64.32
N LEU A 242 0.75 -1.93 63.80
CA LEU A 242 0.36 -2.30 62.43
C LEU A 242 1.28 -1.62 61.41
N ASN A 243 1.58 -0.34 61.60
CA ASN A 243 2.47 0.40 60.73
C ASN A 243 3.90 -0.18 60.75
N ASN A 244 4.43 -0.49 61.93
CA ASN A 244 5.74 -1.15 62.07
C ASN A 244 5.76 -2.54 61.42
N ILE A 245 4.69 -3.33 61.54
CA ILE A 245 4.59 -4.62 60.85
C ILE A 245 4.62 -4.40 59.33
N MET A 246 3.87 -3.44 58.80
CA MET A 246 3.84 -3.12 57.37
C MET A 246 5.21 -2.63 56.86
N GLU A 247 5.89 -1.76 57.62
CA GLU A 247 7.24 -1.28 57.30
C GLU A 247 8.27 -2.42 57.32
N ASN A 248 8.20 -3.33 58.31
CA ASN A 248 9.07 -4.50 58.38
C ASN A 248 8.86 -5.46 57.21
N VAL A 249 7.59 -5.71 56.82
CA VAL A 249 7.29 -6.53 55.63
C VAL A 249 7.79 -5.83 54.36
N ALA A 250 7.76 -4.50 54.30
CA ALA A 250 8.21 -3.75 53.13
C ALA A 250 9.73 -3.74 52.99
N ALA A 251 10.46 -3.66 54.11
CA ALA A 251 11.91 -3.62 54.15
C ALA A 251 12.57 -5.00 53.95
N ASP A 252 11.97 -6.06 54.48
CA ASP A 252 12.50 -7.42 54.41
C ASP A 252 11.88 -8.22 53.26
N ARG A 253 12.69 -8.53 52.25
CA ARG A 253 12.27 -9.32 51.07
C ARG A 253 12.01 -10.79 51.40
N ASP A 254 12.63 -11.33 52.45
CA ASP A 254 12.49 -12.73 52.88
C ASP A 254 11.43 -12.88 53.98
N HIS A 255 10.63 -11.84 54.23
CA HIS A 255 9.63 -11.84 55.28
C HIS A 255 8.56 -12.92 55.06
N LYS A 256 8.20 -13.66 56.13
CA LYS A 256 7.24 -14.79 56.08
C LYS A 256 5.89 -14.46 55.43
N LEU A 257 5.40 -13.23 55.59
CA LEU A 257 4.15 -12.77 54.96
C LEU A 257 4.27 -12.61 53.44
N ARG A 258 5.44 -12.23 52.93
CA ARG A 258 5.69 -12.12 51.48
C ARG A 258 5.75 -13.50 50.84
N ALA A 259 6.41 -14.45 51.50
CA ALA A 259 6.43 -15.85 51.07
C ALA A 259 5.01 -16.46 51.04
N ARG A 260 4.17 -16.17 52.03
CA ARG A 260 2.75 -16.60 52.01
C ARG A 260 1.94 -15.94 50.90
N PHE A 261 2.20 -14.67 50.60
CA PHE A 261 1.56 -13.97 49.49
C PHE A 261 1.93 -14.60 48.16
N ASP A 262 3.22 -14.86 47.92
CA ASP A 262 3.67 -15.57 46.71
C ASP A 262 3.00 -16.95 46.58
N GLU A 263 3.00 -17.77 47.64
CA GLU A 263 2.35 -19.08 47.63
C GLU A 263 0.84 -18.99 47.34
N MET A 264 0.18 -17.93 47.82
CA MET A 264 -1.24 -17.67 47.54
C MET A 264 -1.46 -17.26 46.08
N VAL A 265 -0.60 -16.40 45.52
CA VAL A 265 -0.65 -15.99 44.11
C VAL A 265 -0.41 -17.19 43.19
N GLN A 266 0.61 -18.01 43.48
CA GLN A 266 0.91 -19.22 42.70
C GLN A 266 -0.26 -20.22 42.74
N ARG A 267 -0.82 -20.49 43.93
CA ARG A 267 -2.01 -21.35 44.06
C ARG A 267 -3.21 -20.77 43.31
N PHE A 268 -3.41 -19.46 43.37
CA PHE A 268 -4.48 -18.81 42.64
C PHE A 268 -4.32 -18.97 41.12
N VAL A 269 -3.11 -18.79 40.58
CA VAL A 269 -2.79 -19.01 39.16
C VAL A 269 -3.09 -20.44 38.73
N VAL A 270 -2.61 -21.45 39.49
CA VAL A 270 -2.86 -22.87 39.19
C VAL A 270 -4.35 -23.18 39.19
N ARG A 271 -5.09 -22.67 40.20
CA ARG A 271 -6.54 -22.84 40.26
C ARG A 271 -7.25 -22.15 39.10
N LEU A 272 -6.83 -20.95 38.71
CA LEU A 272 -7.43 -20.25 37.58
C LEU A 272 -7.31 -21.03 36.26
N GLN A 273 -6.24 -21.81 36.11
CA GLN A 273 -5.97 -22.63 34.92
C GLN A 273 -6.67 -23.99 34.92
N SER A 274 -6.88 -24.60 36.09
CA SER A 274 -7.23 -26.03 36.19
C SER A 274 -8.48 -26.33 37.04
N ASP A 275 -8.94 -25.39 37.87
CA ASP A 275 -10.10 -25.57 38.74
C ASP A 275 -11.39 -25.41 37.92
N PRO A 276 -12.25 -26.45 37.82
CA PRO A 276 -13.50 -26.40 37.07
C PRO A 276 -14.42 -25.25 37.49
N ALA A 277 -14.39 -24.83 38.76
CA ALA A 277 -15.21 -23.72 39.24
C ALA A 277 -14.76 -22.36 38.68
N PHE A 278 -13.45 -22.16 38.53
CA PHE A 278 -12.91 -20.94 37.92
C PHE A 278 -13.11 -20.91 36.41
N ILE A 279 -12.97 -22.06 35.75
CA ILE A 279 -13.28 -22.23 34.32
C ILE A 279 -14.75 -21.90 34.07
N ALA A 280 -15.67 -22.46 34.88
CA ALA A 280 -17.10 -22.18 34.77
C ALA A 280 -17.45 -20.71 34.98
N LYS A 281 -16.79 -20.02 35.93
CA LYS A 281 -16.92 -18.56 36.11
C LYS A 281 -16.37 -17.77 34.94
N GLY A 282 -15.26 -18.21 34.35
CA GLY A 282 -14.71 -17.64 33.12
C GLY A 282 -15.69 -17.76 31.95
N ASP A 283 -16.34 -18.91 31.81
CA ASP A 283 -17.36 -19.17 30.79
C ASP A 283 -18.67 -18.39 31.03
N GLU A 284 -19.03 -18.18 32.29
CA GLU A 284 -20.15 -17.31 32.67
C GLU A 284 -19.86 -15.85 32.32
N PHE A 285 -18.66 -15.35 32.64
CA PHE A 285 -18.22 -14.01 32.25
C PHE A 285 -18.12 -13.85 30.73
N LYS A 286 -17.64 -14.88 30.02
CA LYS A 286 -17.62 -14.95 28.56
C LYS A 286 -19.02 -14.86 27.97
N ARG A 287 -20.00 -15.59 28.53
CA ARG A 287 -21.42 -15.49 28.14
C ARG A 287 -21.98 -14.10 28.41
N TYR A 288 -21.66 -13.50 29.56
CA TYR A 288 -22.06 -12.13 29.88
C TYR A 288 -21.50 -11.11 28.86
N LEU A 289 -20.23 -11.23 28.48
CA LEU A 289 -19.63 -10.36 27.46
C LEU A 289 -20.27 -10.56 26.07
N ARG A 290 -20.65 -11.79 25.73
CA ARG A 290 -21.22 -12.11 24.42
C ARG A 290 -22.69 -11.72 24.29
N ASP A 291 -23.47 -12.03 25.31
CA ASP A 291 -24.93 -12.02 25.24
C ASP A 291 -25.53 -10.78 25.94
N SER A 292 -24.74 -9.93 26.59
CA SER A 292 -25.25 -8.69 27.17
C SER A 292 -25.37 -7.57 26.13
N ASP A 293 -26.60 -7.09 25.93
CA ASP A 293 -26.87 -5.88 25.16
C ASP A 293 -26.12 -4.66 25.69
N THR A 294 -25.78 -4.67 26.98
CA THR A 294 -24.96 -3.65 27.64
C THR A 294 -23.53 -3.62 27.11
N PHE A 295 -22.85 -4.77 26.98
CA PHE A 295 -21.49 -4.82 26.44
C PHE A 295 -21.47 -4.39 24.97
N ASN A 296 -22.42 -4.88 24.17
CA ASN A 296 -22.55 -4.49 22.77
C ASN A 296 -22.78 -2.99 22.57
N ARG A 297 -23.56 -2.36 23.46
CA ARG A 297 -23.74 -0.90 23.46
C ARG A 297 -22.46 -0.19 23.85
N TYR A 298 -21.79 -0.65 24.90
CA TYR A 298 -20.52 -0.11 25.35
C TYR A 298 -19.42 -0.18 24.29
N THR A 299 -19.30 -1.28 23.54
CA THR A 299 -18.33 -1.40 22.43
C THR A 299 -18.61 -0.38 21.32
N ARG A 300 -19.89 -0.15 20.98
CA ARG A 300 -20.27 0.89 20.00
C ARG A 300 -19.96 2.30 20.51
N GLU A 301 -20.26 2.59 21.77
CA GLU A 301 -19.96 3.88 22.39
C GLU A 301 -18.45 4.12 22.49
N LEU A 302 -17.66 3.11 22.85
CA LEU A 302 -16.21 3.16 22.84
C LEU A 302 -15.66 3.44 21.44
N TRP A 303 -16.16 2.72 20.42
CA TRP A 303 -15.75 2.95 19.03
C TRP A 303 -16.05 4.39 18.60
N SER A 304 -17.27 4.87 18.86
CA SER A 304 -17.66 6.26 18.58
C SER A 304 -16.73 7.25 19.29
N SER A 305 -16.44 7.01 20.57
CA SER A 305 -15.61 7.88 21.39
C SER A 305 -14.17 7.95 20.88
N VAL A 306 -13.58 6.81 20.52
CA VAL A 306 -12.23 6.75 19.93
C VAL A 306 -12.20 7.47 18.59
N ARG A 307 -13.18 7.23 17.72
CA ARG A 307 -13.27 7.90 16.42
C ARG A 307 -13.41 9.41 16.57
N ASP A 308 -14.33 9.86 17.43
CA ASP A 308 -14.57 11.29 17.65
C ASP A 308 -13.33 11.96 18.25
N TRP A 309 -12.65 11.29 19.17
CA TRP A 309 -11.36 11.75 19.69
C TRP A 309 -10.28 11.87 18.59
N ILE A 310 -10.12 10.85 17.72
CA ILE A 310 -9.16 10.90 16.61
C ILE A 310 -9.48 12.06 15.68
N ARG A 311 -10.75 12.23 15.28
CA ARG A 311 -11.18 13.31 14.39
C ARG A 311 -10.88 14.67 15.01
N THR A 312 -11.27 14.88 16.25
CA THR A 312 -11.04 16.15 16.95
C THR A 312 -9.56 16.43 17.19
N ASP A 313 -8.74 15.42 17.50
CA ASP A 313 -7.30 15.62 17.66
C ASP A 313 -6.63 16.03 16.34
N ILE A 314 -6.98 15.37 15.24
CA ILE A 314 -6.41 15.62 13.91
C ILE A 314 -6.71 17.03 13.38
N GLU A 315 -7.90 17.58 13.69
CA GLU A 315 -8.31 18.92 13.27
C GLU A 315 -7.61 20.04 14.06
N ARG A 316 -6.97 19.71 15.20
CA ARG A 316 -6.32 20.71 16.04
C ARG A 316 -4.96 21.13 15.49
N PRO A 317 -4.60 22.43 15.62
CA PRO A 317 -3.26 22.91 15.27
C PRO A 317 -2.13 22.21 16.05
N ASP A 318 -2.43 21.75 17.27
CA ASP A 318 -1.54 21.07 18.21
C ASP A 318 -1.87 19.57 18.36
N SER A 319 -2.28 18.91 17.27
CA SER A 319 -2.61 17.47 17.23
C SER A 319 -1.51 16.58 17.84
N HIS A 320 -1.89 15.77 18.83
CA HIS A 320 -1.00 14.79 19.44
C HIS A 320 -0.67 13.66 18.46
N LEU A 321 -1.63 13.23 17.64
CA LEU A 321 -1.43 12.20 16.62
C LEU A 321 -0.45 12.67 15.56
N SER A 322 -0.60 13.91 15.07
CA SER A 322 0.33 14.49 14.09
C SER A 322 1.74 14.61 14.67
N THR A 323 1.86 15.06 15.92
CA THR A 323 3.14 15.11 16.64
C THR A 323 3.77 13.72 16.78
N GLY A 324 2.96 12.71 17.13
CA GLY A 324 3.37 11.32 17.23
C GLY A 324 3.86 10.75 15.90
N VAL A 325 3.17 11.06 14.78
CA VAL A 325 3.61 10.67 13.43
C VAL A 325 4.96 11.29 13.09
N VAL A 326 5.16 12.58 13.40
CA VAL A 326 6.45 13.26 13.16
C VAL A 326 7.57 12.59 13.95
N GLN A 327 7.35 12.29 15.23
CA GLN A 327 8.34 11.64 16.09
C GLN A 327 8.63 10.20 15.65
N ALA A 328 7.59 9.40 15.35
CA ALA A 328 7.75 8.04 14.86
C ALA A 328 8.47 8.00 13.51
N SER A 329 8.18 8.96 12.62
CA SER A 329 8.87 9.09 11.33
C SER A 329 10.33 9.50 11.50
N ALA A 330 10.64 10.36 12.48
CA ALA A 330 12.00 10.73 12.82
C ALA A 330 12.80 9.52 13.32
N TRP A 331 12.25 8.80 14.29
CA TRP A 331 12.85 7.57 14.81
C TRP A 331 13.05 6.54 13.70
N LEU A 332 12.03 6.30 12.87
CA LEU A 332 12.12 5.34 11.76
C LEU A 332 13.21 5.73 10.74
N SER A 333 13.35 7.02 10.43
CA SER A 333 14.41 7.53 9.55
C SER A 333 15.79 7.25 10.14
N GLU A 334 16.00 7.59 11.41
CA GLU A 334 17.28 7.38 12.11
C GLU A 334 17.64 5.89 12.20
N GLU A 335 16.69 5.06 12.63
CA GLU A 335 16.86 3.62 12.79
C GLU A 335 17.19 2.94 11.45
N LEU A 336 16.42 3.25 10.39
CA LEU A 336 16.66 2.69 9.06
C LEU A 336 18.00 3.16 8.49
N LEU A 337 18.41 4.41 8.70
CA LEU A 337 19.71 4.89 8.22
C LEU A 337 20.89 4.26 8.98
N ALA A 338 20.74 4.04 10.29
CA ALA A 338 21.75 3.44 11.15
C ALA A 338 21.95 1.93 10.91
N HIS A 339 20.89 1.20 10.54
CA HIS A 339 20.91 -0.27 10.44
C HIS A 339 20.65 -0.78 9.01
N PRO A 340 21.69 -1.04 8.20
CA PRO A 340 21.56 -1.58 6.84
C PRO A 340 20.82 -2.92 6.75
N ASP A 341 20.96 -3.78 7.77
CA ASP A 341 20.30 -5.09 7.80
C ASP A 341 18.77 -4.95 7.90
N MET A 342 18.28 -3.97 8.66
CA MET A 342 16.84 -3.67 8.75
C MET A 342 16.29 -3.21 7.40
N ARG A 343 17.01 -2.35 6.67
CA ARG A 343 16.61 -1.91 5.32
C ARG A 343 16.55 -3.09 4.36
N THR A 344 17.56 -3.96 4.40
CA THR A 344 17.61 -5.17 3.57
C THR A 344 16.43 -6.08 3.86
N SER A 345 16.14 -6.34 5.14
CA SER A 345 14.98 -7.13 5.57
C SER A 345 13.66 -6.51 5.13
N LEU A 346 13.49 -5.19 5.28
CA LEU A 346 12.29 -4.47 4.85
C LEU A 346 12.09 -4.56 3.33
N ASN A 347 13.15 -4.34 2.55
CA ASN A 347 13.09 -4.47 1.09
C ASN A 347 12.77 -5.91 0.65
N GLN A 348 13.30 -6.91 1.34
CA GLN A 348 12.95 -8.32 1.09
C GLN A 348 11.47 -8.60 1.39
N HIS A 349 10.93 -8.06 2.48
CA HIS A 349 9.51 -8.17 2.80
C HIS A 349 8.64 -7.47 1.75
N LEU A 350 9.01 -6.25 1.32
CA LEU A 350 8.31 -5.54 0.25
C LEU A 350 8.35 -6.32 -1.08
N ALA A 351 9.50 -6.92 -1.41
CA ALA A 351 9.63 -7.78 -2.58
C ALA A 351 8.76 -9.04 -2.46
N GLY A 352 8.68 -9.65 -1.28
CA GLY A 352 7.78 -10.77 -0.98
C GLY A 352 6.31 -10.38 -1.15
N MET A 353 5.89 -9.23 -0.61
CA MET A 353 4.54 -8.69 -0.79
C MET A 353 4.24 -8.43 -2.27
N ALA A 354 5.18 -7.85 -3.01
CA ALA A 354 5.03 -7.63 -4.44
C ALA A 354 4.83 -8.94 -5.20
N ARG A 355 5.54 -10.03 -4.86
CA ARG A 355 5.31 -11.35 -5.48
C ARG A 355 3.90 -11.87 -5.25
N THR A 356 3.38 -11.68 -4.05
CA THR A 356 2.03 -12.13 -3.67
C THR A 356 0.93 -11.30 -4.35
N LEU A 357 1.12 -9.98 -4.45
CA LEU A 357 0.13 -9.05 -4.99
C LEU A 357 0.21 -8.87 -6.52
N ALA A 358 1.38 -9.09 -7.11
CA ALA A 358 1.63 -8.88 -8.54
C ALA A 358 0.66 -9.62 -9.47
N PRO A 359 0.26 -10.90 -9.24
CA PRO A 359 -0.67 -11.57 -10.13
C PRO A 359 -2.04 -10.88 -10.19
N ALA A 360 -2.58 -10.49 -9.02
CA ALA A 360 -3.86 -9.80 -8.94
C ALA A 360 -3.78 -8.42 -9.61
N PHE A 361 -2.72 -7.66 -9.31
CA PHE A 361 -2.50 -6.33 -9.89
C PHE A 361 -2.26 -6.39 -11.41
N SER A 362 -1.46 -7.32 -11.88
CA SER A 362 -1.19 -7.57 -13.31
C SER A 362 -2.50 -7.83 -14.05
N SER A 363 -3.31 -8.76 -13.55
CA SER A 363 -4.61 -9.07 -14.17
C SER A 363 -5.57 -7.87 -14.23
N PHE A 364 -5.55 -7.01 -13.21
CA PHE A 364 -6.36 -5.80 -13.17
C PHE A 364 -5.86 -4.78 -14.19
N LEU A 365 -4.55 -4.54 -14.22
CA LEU A 365 -3.94 -3.55 -15.10
C LEU A 365 -4.01 -3.99 -16.58
N THR A 366 -3.80 -5.27 -16.89
CA THR A 366 -3.98 -5.85 -18.23
C THR A 366 -5.40 -5.58 -18.74
N ARG A 367 -6.42 -5.88 -17.93
CA ARG A 367 -7.82 -5.60 -18.28
C ARG A 367 -8.06 -4.11 -18.49
N HIS A 368 -7.61 -3.27 -17.55
CA HIS A 368 -7.78 -1.83 -17.63
C HIS A 368 -7.14 -1.22 -18.89
N ILE A 369 -5.91 -1.63 -19.25
CA ILE A 369 -5.22 -1.17 -20.46
C ILE A 369 -5.99 -1.60 -21.72
N SER A 370 -6.37 -2.88 -21.80
CA SER A 370 -7.12 -3.40 -22.95
C SER A 370 -8.45 -2.66 -23.12
N ASP A 371 -9.22 -2.51 -22.06
CA ASP A 371 -10.51 -1.83 -22.07
C ASP A 371 -10.38 -0.35 -22.44
N THR A 372 -9.36 0.33 -21.92
CA THR A 372 -9.09 1.74 -22.24
C THR A 372 -8.79 1.94 -23.72
N VAL A 373 -7.90 1.12 -24.31
CA VAL A 373 -7.56 1.23 -25.74
C VAL A 373 -8.76 0.83 -26.62
N LYS A 374 -9.55 -0.16 -26.20
CA LYS A 374 -10.79 -0.55 -26.90
C LYS A 374 -11.85 0.55 -26.88
N ALA A 375 -11.91 1.34 -25.81
CA ALA A 375 -12.85 2.45 -25.65
C ALA A 375 -12.51 3.67 -26.52
N TRP A 376 -11.28 3.80 -27.02
CA TRP A 376 -10.91 4.90 -27.92
C TRP A 376 -11.62 4.80 -29.26
N GLU A 377 -11.93 5.94 -29.89
CA GLU A 377 -12.39 5.93 -31.28
C GLU A 377 -11.27 5.41 -32.20
N ASP A 378 -11.64 4.61 -33.20
CA ASP A 378 -10.68 3.99 -34.12
C ASP A 378 -9.81 5.03 -34.86
N LYS A 379 -10.40 6.21 -35.13
CA LYS A 379 -9.72 7.33 -35.80
C LYS A 379 -8.67 7.97 -34.89
N ASP A 380 -8.95 8.10 -33.60
CA ASP A 380 -8.04 8.73 -32.65
C ASP A 380 -6.81 7.87 -32.40
N MET A 381 -6.99 6.56 -32.20
CA MET A 381 -5.87 5.63 -32.07
C MET A 381 -5.00 5.65 -33.34
N SER A 382 -5.65 5.58 -34.51
CA SER A 382 -4.94 5.62 -35.79
C SER A 382 -4.18 6.92 -35.99
N HIS A 383 -4.76 8.05 -35.60
CA HIS A 383 -4.11 9.36 -35.67
C HIS A 383 -2.88 9.43 -34.75
N GLN A 384 -3.01 8.96 -33.51
CA GLN A 384 -1.90 8.92 -32.56
C GLN A 384 -0.76 8.04 -33.07
N ILE A 385 -1.05 6.87 -33.65
CA ILE A 385 -0.01 6.02 -34.23
C ILE A 385 0.61 6.74 -35.44
N GLU A 386 -0.18 7.33 -36.34
CA GLU A 386 0.32 8.07 -37.50
C GLU A 386 1.24 9.25 -37.11
N LEU A 387 0.95 9.96 -36.02
CA LEU A 387 1.81 11.02 -35.51
C LEU A 387 3.17 10.52 -35.01
N ASN A 388 3.23 9.30 -34.48
CA ASN A 388 4.45 8.73 -33.91
C ASN A 388 5.34 8.04 -34.95
N ILE A 389 4.76 7.31 -35.92
CA ILE A 389 5.52 6.54 -36.92
C ILE A 389 5.37 7.05 -38.35
N GLY A 390 4.46 8.00 -38.60
CA GLY A 390 4.11 8.41 -39.96
C GLY A 390 5.25 9.07 -40.72
N LYS A 391 6.16 9.79 -40.04
CA LYS A 391 7.36 10.38 -40.66
C LYS A 391 8.23 9.29 -41.28
N ASP A 392 8.49 8.22 -40.54
CA ASP A 392 9.33 7.10 -40.97
C ASP A 392 8.65 6.30 -42.09
N LEU A 393 7.32 6.15 -42.02
CA LEU A 393 6.55 5.55 -43.12
C LEU A 393 6.59 6.37 -44.41
N GLN A 394 6.62 7.70 -44.34
CA GLN A 394 6.79 8.54 -45.54
C GLN A 394 8.19 8.40 -46.16
N PHE A 395 9.23 8.09 -45.38
CA PHE A 395 10.56 7.81 -45.95
C PHE A 395 10.56 6.54 -46.81
N ILE A 396 9.73 5.54 -46.50
CA ILE A 396 9.54 4.38 -47.38
C ILE A 396 9.09 4.82 -48.77
N ARG A 397 8.15 5.76 -48.86
CA ARG A 397 7.67 6.31 -50.15
C ARG A 397 8.73 7.10 -50.92
N VAL A 398 9.56 7.86 -50.21
CA VAL A 398 10.72 8.55 -50.81
C VAL A 398 11.68 7.51 -51.40
N ASN A 399 12.01 6.47 -50.62
CA ASN A 399 12.89 5.39 -51.05
C ASN A 399 12.28 4.59 -52.21
N GLY A 400 10.98 4.33 -52.20
CA GLY A 400 10.27 3.67 -53.30
C GLY A 400 10.35 4.44 -54.61
N THR A 401 10.34 5.77 -54.56
CA THR A 401 10.54 6.62 -55.74
C THR A 401 11.97 6.46 -56.28
N LEU A 402 12.97 6.50 -55.40
CA LEU A 402 14.38 6.38 -55.78
C LEU A 402 14.73 4.99 -56.31
N VAL A 403 14.33 3.95 -55.58
CA VAL A 403 14.56 2.54 -55.94
C VAL A 403 13.78 2.19 -57.20
N GLY A 404 12.53 2.65 -57.32
CA GLY A 404 11.74 2.50 -58.54
C GLY A 404 12.45 3.10 -59.76
N GLY A 405 13.00 4.31 -59.63
CA GLY A 405 13.78 4.94 -60.69
C GLY A 405 15.05 4.17 -61.07
N MET A 406 15.79 3.65 -60.08
CA MET A 406 16.96 2.81 -60.34
C MET A 406 16.60 1.50 -61.04
N ILE A 407 15.51 0.86 -60.65
CA ILE A 407 15.01 -0.36 -61.32
C ILE A 407 14.57 -0.03 -62.73
N GLY A 408 13.88 1.10 -62.96
CA GLY A 408 13.52 1.57 -64.30
C GLY A 408 14.74 1.77 -65.20
N LEU A 409 15.81 2.37 -64.68
CA LEU A 409 17.08 2.53 -65.39
C LEU A 409 17.68 1.18 -65.76
N LEU A 410 17.73 0.24 -64.80
CA LEU A 410 18.30 -1.09 -65.02
C LEU A 410 17.50 -1.87 -66.06
N LEU A 411 16.17 -1.86 -65.97
CA LEU A 411 15.30 -2.53 -66.93
C LEU A 411 15.46 -1.94 -68.33
N TYR A 412 15.58 -0.62 -68.43
CA TYR A 412 15.85 0.05 -69.71
C TYR A 412 17.22 -0.30 -70.28
N ALA A 413 18.26 -0.35 -69.44
CA ALA A 413 19.59 -0.77 -69.88
C ALA A 413 19.59 -2.22 -70.37
N CYS A 414 18.87 -3.12 -69.67
CA CYS A 414 18.70 -4.51 -70.10
C CYS A 414 17.90 -4.63 -71.41
N SER A 415 16.81 -3.86 -71.59
CA SER A 415 16.03 -3.91 -72.82
C SER A 415 16.86 -3.43 -74.02
N GLN A 416 17.65 -2.36 -73.85
CA GLN A 416 18.54 -1.86 -74.89
C GLN A 416 19.66 -2.84 -75.24
N LEU A 417 20.25 -3.50 -74.23
CA LEU A 417 21.25 -4.54 -74.46
C LEU A 417 20.67 -5.73 -75.21
N MET A 418 19.43 -6.11 -74.90
CA MET A 418 18.72 -7.19 -75.59
C MET A 418 18.42 -6.83 -77.05
N GLU A 419 17.93 -5.61 -77.32
CA GLU A 419 17.69 -5.10 -78.68
C GLU A 419 18.99 -5.09 -79.51
N TRP A 420 20.10 -4.62 -78.92
CA TRP A 420 21.41 -4.62 -79.56
C TRP A 420 21.91 -6.03 -79.90
N MET A 421 21.71 -6.99 -78.98
CA MET A 421 22.05 -8.39 -79.24
C MET A 421 21.22 -8.99 -80.37
N THR A 422 19.90 -8.71 -80.45
CA THR A 422 19.07 -9.17 -81.57
C THR A 422 19.50 -8.60 -82.92
N ILE A 423 20.01 -7.36 -82.96
CA ILE A 423 20.52 -6.74 -84.19
C ILE A 423 21.89 -7.30 -84.60
N MET A 424 22.70 -7.78 -83.66
CA MET A 424 24.00 -8.40 -83.96
C MET A 424 23.90 -9.89 -84.35
N LEU A 425 22.89 -10.60 -83.85
CA LEU A 425 22.70 -12.04 -84.06
C LEU A 425 21.73 -12.39 -85.20
N GLY A 426 21.01 -11.41 -85.74
CA GLY A 426 20.20 -11.52 -86.97
C GLY A 426 20.87 -10.81 -88.13
#